data_AF-A0A9D5MCG8-F1
#
_entry.id   AF-A0A9D5MCG8-F1
#
_cell.length_a   1.000
_cell.length_b   1.000
_cell.length_c   1.000
_cell.angle_alpha   90.00
_cell.angle_beta   90.00
_cell.angle_gamma   90.00
#
_symmetry.space_group_name_H-M   'P 1'
#
loop_
_entity.id
_entity.type
_entity.pdbx_description
1 polymer ?
#
loop_
_entity_poly.entity_id
_entity_poly.type
_entity_poly.pdbx_seq_one_letter_code
_entity_poly.pdbx_strand_id
1 'polypeptide(L)'
;MKWWLALLIQAAESAAAGAAVAALHPLGRIYDAAMWTLPGLIGLLTAYRATRRGLNNYLAWIAPPALTAAMHLALWTYLPKPGPVLLMVLLSVIGAAAGEVRNEQSRNVR
;
A
#
# COMPACT_ATOMS: atom_id res chain seq x y z
N MET A 1 8.89 -11.86 -13.88
CA MET A 1 8.23 -10.54 -14.08
C MET A 1 9.27 -9.48 -13.78
N LYS A 2 9.40 -8.41 -14.58
CA LYS A 2 10.40 -7.35 -14.31
C LYS A 2 9.98 -6.54 -13.08
N TRP A 3 10.93 -6.09 -12.26
CA TRP A 3 10.65 -5.39 -11.00
C TRP A 3 9.81 -4.11 -11.18
N TRP A 4 10.00 -3.38 -12.28
CA TRP A 4 9.24 -2.17 -12.59
C TRP A 4 7.75 -2.46 -12.90
N LEU A 5 7.43 -3.64 -13.44
CA LEU A 5 6.03 -4.06 -13.60
C LEU A 5 5.37 -4.33 -12.25
N ALA A 6 6.11 -4.89 -11.29
CA ALA A 6 5.60 -5.10 -9.94
C ALA A 6 5.30 -3.77 -9.24
N LEU A 7 6.17 -2.77 -9.44
CA LEU A 7 5.93 -1.40 -8.96
C LEU A 7 4.71 -0.77 -9.61
N LEU A 8 4.54 -0.86 -10.93
CA LEU A 8 3.39 -0.29 -11.63
C LEU A 8 2.07 -0.93 -11.19
N ILE A 9 2.05 -2.25 -11.01
CA ILE A 9 0.87 -2.97 -10.52
C ILE A 9 0.55 -2.55 -9.08
N GLN A 10 1.56 -2.52 -8.21
CA GLN A 10 1.39 -2.04 -6.83
C GLN A 10 0.88 -0.60 -6.81
N ALA A 11 1.40 0.25 -7.70
CA ALA A 11 1.01 1.63 -7.79
C ALA A 11 -0.44 1.78 -8.23
N ALA A 12 -0.84 1.05 -9.28
CA ALA A 12 -2.22 1.03 -9.75
C ALA A 12 -3.19 0.49 -8.67
N GLU A 13 -2.84 -0.60 -7.99
CA GLU A 13 -3.64 -1.19 -6.91
C GLU A 13 -3.79 -0.20 -5.73
N SER A 14 -2.69 0.46 -5.33
CA SER A 14 -2.70 1.42 -4.22
C SER A 14 -3.42 2.73 -4.57
N ALA A 15 -3.29 3.20 -5.80
CA ALA A 15 -4.01 4.39 -6.27
C ALA A 15 -5.51 4.10 -6.40
N ALA A 16 -5.90 2.97 -7.01
CA ALA A 16 -7.30 2.58 -7.11
C ALA A 16 -7.95 2.42 -5.72
N ALA A 17 -7.23 1.80 -4.78
CA ALA A 17 -7.64 1.69 -3.39
C ALA A 17 -7.80 3.04 -2.70
N GLY A 18 -6.79 3.91 -2.82
CA GLY A 18 -6.82 5.24 -2.22
C GLY A 18 -7.96 6.09 -2.77
N ALA A 19 -8.20 6.03 -4.08
CA ALA A 19 -9.32 6.71 -4.72
C ALA A 19 -10.67 6.15 -4.27
N ALA A 20 -10.80 4.82 -4.17
CA ALA A 20 -12.03 4.18 -3.71
C ALA A 20 -12.36 4.55 -2.26
N VAL A 21 -11.37 4.52 -1.36
CA VAL A 21 -11.57 4.93 0.04
C VAL A 21 -11.89 6.42 0.13
N ALA A 22 -11.17 7.26 -0.62
CA ALA A 22 -11.45 8.69 -0.66
C ALA A 22 -12.87 8.99 -1.19
N ALA A 23 -13.38 8.24 -2.18
CA ALA A 23 -14.74 8.41 -2.68
C ALA A 23 -15.83 8.10 -1.64
N LEU A 24 -15.51 7.35 -0.58
CA LEU A 24 -16.43 7.09 0.54
C LEU A 24 -16.56 8.27 1.51
N HIS A 25 -15.72 9.31 1.39
CA HIS A 25 -15.74 10.47 2.29
C HIS A 25 -17.14 11.04 2.63
N PRO A 26 -18.08 11.24 1.68
CA PRO A 26 -19.43 11.71 1.99
C PRO A 26 -20.25 10.78 2.91
N LEU A 27 -19.86 9.52 3.08
CA LEU A 27 -20.55 8.53 3.92
C LEU A 27 -20.12 8.57 5.40
N GLY A 28 -19.28 9.54 5.80
CA GLY A 28 -18.96 9.83 7.19
C GLY A 28 -18.36 8.64 7.96
N ARG A 29 -19.14 7.99 8.83
CA ARG A 29 -18.68 6.86 9.66
C ARG A 29 -18.16 5.67 8.84
N ILE A 30 -18.73 5.44 7.66
CA ILE A 30 -18.27 4.38 6.76
C ILE A 30 -16.87 4.70 6.24
N TYR A 31 -16.61 5.96 5.88
CA TYR A 31 -15.29 6.42 5.49
C TYR A 31 -14.28 6.26 6.62
N ASP A 32 -14.61 6.67 7.85
CA ASP A 32 -13.69 6.53 8.98
C ASP A 32 -13.30 5.05 9.18
N ALA A 33 -14.27 4.13 9.19
CA ALA A 33 -14.00 2.70 9.33
C ALA A 33 -13.20 2.12 8.14
N ALA A 34 -13.53 2.53 6.91
CA ALA A 34 -12.83 2.11 5.70
C ALA A 34 -11.37 2.60 5.70
N MET A 35 -11.14 3.85 6.11
CA MET A 35 -9.81 4.47 6.15
C MET A 35 -8.87 3.74 7.12
N TRP A 36 -9.37 3.24 8.24
CA TRP A 36 -8.56 2.49 9.20
C TRP A 36 -8.19 1.07 8.75
N THR A 37 -8.95 0.47 7.83
CA THR A 37 -8.85 -0.96 7.51
C THR A 37 -8.31 -1.20 6.10
N LEU A 38 -8.95 -0.61 5.08
CA LEU A 38 -8.66 -0.92 3.69
C LEU A 38 -7.26 -0.48 3.25
N PRO A 39 -6.81 0.78 3.48
CA PRO A 39 -5.48 1.22 3.08
C PRO A 39 -4.39 0.37 3.71
N GLY A 40 -4.52 0.03 4.98
CA GLY A 40 -3.56 -0.80 5.70
C GLY A 40 -3.43 -2.21 5.12
N LEU A 41 -4.56 -2.89 4.89
CA LEU A 41 -4.57 -4.23 4.28
C LEU A 41 -4.02 -4.23 2.86
N ILE A 42 -4.35 -3.22 2.08
CA ILE A 42 -3.87 -3.07 0.71
C ILE A 42 -2.37 -2.76 0.72
N GLY A 43 -1.92 -1.87 1.61
CA GLY A 43 -0.52 -1.58 1.83
C GLY A 43 0.30 -2.83 2.17
N LEU A 44 -0.21 -3.69 3.05
CA LEU A 44 0.41 -4.97 3.43
C LEU A 44 0.52 -5.92 2.23
N LEU A 45 -0.61 -6.18 1.56
CA LEU A 45 -0.69 -7.19 0.50
C LEU A 45 0.08 -6.79 -0.76
N THR A 46 -0.04 -5.52 -1.16
CA THR A 46 0.64 -5.01 -2.35
C THR A 46 2.15 -4.97 -2.14
N ALA A 47 2.62 -4.53 -0.97
CA ALA A 47 4.04 -4.51 -0.63
C ALA A 47 4.62 -5.92 -0.59
N TYR A 48 3.94 -6.86 0.06
CA TYR A 48 4.34 -8.27 0.07
C TYR A 48 4.44 -8.87 -1.35
N ARG A 49 3.43 -8.65 -2.19
CA ARG A 49 3.44 -9.19 -3.57
C ARG A 49 4.52 -8.53 -4.42
N ALA A 50 4.79 -7.24 -4.22
CA ALA A 50 5.80 -6.51 -4.97
C ALA A 50 7.21 -6.97 -4.61
N THR A 51 7.53 -7.12 -3.32
CA THR A 51 8.84 -7.63 -2.87
C THR A 51 9.06 -9.08 -3.29
N ARG A 52 8.04 -9.94 -3.21
CA ARG A 52 8.09 -11.33 -3.74
C ARG A 52 8.42 -11.41 -5.23
N ARG A 53 8.20 -10.34 -5.98
CA ARG A 53 8.50 -10.26 -7.42
C ARG A 53 9.83 -9.57 -7.72
N GLY A 54 10.63 -9.29 -6.70
CA GLY A 54 11.97 -8.70 -6.82
C GLY A 54 11.98 -7.17 -6.83
N LEU A 55 10.91 -6.51 -6.38
CA LEU A 55 10.96 -5.07 -6.12
C LEU A 55 11.80 -4.80 -4.87
N ASN A 56 12.60 -3.74 -4.88
CA ASN A 56 13.34 -3.28 -3.72
C ASN A 56 12.36 -3.02 -2.56
N ASN A 57 12.66 -3.63 -1.40
CA ASN A 57 11.91 -3.53 -0.17
C ASN A 57 11.59 -2.07 0.20
N TYR A 58 12.54 -1.15 0.01
CA TYR A 58 12.35 0.28 0.28
C TYR A 58 11.29 0.96 -0.60
N LEU A 59 11.22 0.59 -1.89
CA LEU A 59 10.22 1.13 -2.79
C LEU A 59 8.84 0.52 -2.51
N ALA A 60 8.81 -0.75 -2.13
CA ALA A 60 7.58 -1.48 -1.87
C ALA A 60 6.80 -0.94 -0.68
N TRP A 61 7.45 -0.42 0.37
CA TRP A 61 6.72 0.10 1.53
C TRP A 61 6.28 1.57 1.37
N ILE A 62 7.00 2.38 0.56
CA ILE A 62 6.69 3.81 0.38
C ILE A 62 5.55 4.02 -0.62
N ALA A 63 5.50 3.22 -1.70
CA ALA A 63 4.54 3.44 -2.78
C ALA A 63 3.07 3.43 -2.31
N PRO A 64 2.61 2.47 -1.47
CA PRO A 64 1.22 2.43 -1.05
C PRO A 64 0.73 3.66 -0.27
N PRO A 65 1.38 4.11 0.82
CA PRO A 65 0.93 5.29 1.57
C PRO A 65 1.06 6.57 0.75
N ALA A 66 2.12 6.72 -0.05
CA ALA A 66 2.32 7.90 -0.91
C ALA A 66 1.19 8.04 -1.94
N LEU A 67 0.82 6.94 -2.61
CA LEU A 67 -0.23 6.97 -3.62
C LEU A 67 -1.62 7.12 -3.01
N THR A 68 -1.87 6.51 -1.86
CA THR A 68 -3.14 6.68 -1.14
C THR A 68 -3.34 8.14 -0.72
N ALA A 69 -2.30 8.76 -0.14
CA ALA A 69 -2.35 10.18 0.23
C ALA A 69 -2.50 11.08 -1.01
N ALA A 70 -1.79 10.78 -2.11
CA ALA A 70 -1.89 11.52 -3.36
C ALA A 70 -3.29 11.47 -3.97
N MET A 71 -3.96 10.30 -3.95
CA MET A 71 -5.32 10.16 -4.46
C MET A 71 -6.34 10.92 -3.61
N HIS A 72 -6.16 10.90 -2.29
CA HIS A 72 -7.01 11.69 -1.40
C HIS A 72 -6.84 13.21 -1.64
N LEU A 73 -5.60 13.66 -1.84
CA LEU A 73 -5.30 15.04 -2.20
C LEU A 73 -5.89 15.40 -3.57
N ALA A 74 -5.81 14.50 -4.56
CA ALA A 74 -6.36 14.74 -5.89
C ALA A 74 -7.89 14.84 -5.90
N LEU A 75 -8.59 14.07 -5.07
CA LEU A 75 -10.05 14.06 -4.99
C LEU A 75 -10.62 15.19 -4.15
N TRP A 76 -9.99 15.50 -3.02
CA TRP A 76 -10.57 16.39 -2.01
C TRP A 76 -9.74 17.63 -1.70
N THR A 77 -8.55 17.78 -2.31
CA THR A 77 -7.61 18.91 -2.08
C THR A 77 -7.05 19.04 -0.66
N TYR A 78 -7.34 18.09 0.23
CA TYR A 78 -6.72 17.98 1.56
C TYR A 78 -6.25 16.55 1.85
N LEU A 79 -5.31 16.47 2.79
CA LEU A 79 -4.72 15.22 3.23
C LEU A 79 -5.65 14.44 4.17
N PRO A 80 -5.63 13.10 4.11
CA PRO A 80 -6.37 12.28 5.05
C PRO A 80 -5.81 12.41 6.48
N LYS A 81 -6.60 11.97 7.47
CA LYS A 81 -6.15 11.93 8.87
C LYS A 81 -4.82 11.14 8.98
N PRO A 82 -3.84 11.62 9.76
CA PRO A 82 -2.51 11.02 9.79
C PRO A 82 -2.48 9.61 10.40
N GLY A 83 -3.35 9.32 11.37
CA GLY A 83 -3.38 8.02 12.08
C GLY A 83 -3.51 6.82 11.13
N PRO A 84 -4.56 6.75 10.30
CA PRO A 84 -4.71 5.67 9.31
C PRO A 84 -3.55 5.55 8.32
N VAL A 85 -2.96 6.67 7.90
CA VAL A 85 -1.80 6.68 6.99
C VAL A 85 -0.57 6.09 7.66
N LEU A 86 -0.32 6.41 8.93
CA LEU A 86 0.80 5.84 9.70
C LEU A 86 0.61 4.33 9.92
N LEU A 87 -0.61 3.87 10.19
CA LEU A 87 -0.91 2.44 10.26
C LEU A 87 -0.64 1.75 8.92
N MET A 88 -1.02 2.37 7.81
CA MET A 88 -0.72 1.86 6.48
C MET A 88 0.78 1.77 6.21
N VAL A 89 1.56 2.80 6.58
CA VAL A 89 3.03 2.78 6.48
C VAL A 89 3.59 1.57 7.24
N LEU A 90 3.17 1.39 8.50
CA LEU A 90 3.61 0.26 9.32
C LEU A 90 3.29 -1.09 8.67
N LEU A 91 2.06 -1.28 8.20
CA LEU A 91 1.62 -2.51 7.56
C LEU A 91 2.32 -2.75 6.22
N SER A 92 2.57 -1.70 5.44
CA SER A 92 3.37 -1.79 4.22
C SER A 92 4.81 -2.20 4.50
N VAL A 93 5.45 -1.67 5.55
CA VAL A 93 6.79 -2.10 5.97
C VAL A 93 6.80 -3.58 6.35
N ILE A 94 5.83 -4.02 7.16
CA ILE A 94 5.69 -5.43 7.55
C ILE A 94 5.51 -6.32 6.32
N GLY A 95 4.65 -5.94 5.38
CA GLY A 95 4.38 -6.71 4.16
C GLY A 95 5.61 -6.82 3.27
N ALA A 96 6.31 -5.71 3.10
CA ALA A 96 7.54 -5.64 2.32
C ALA A 96 8.60 -6.58 2.93
N ALA A 97 8.86 -6.46 4.24
CA ALA A 97 9.79 -7.30 4.99
C ALA A 97 9.43 -8.80 4.95
N ALA A 98 8.15 -9.13 5.12
CA ALA A 98 7.68 -10.52 5.02
C ALA A 98 7.94 -11.13 3.64
N GLY A 99 7.82 -10.33 2.57
CA GLY A 99 8.10 -10.80 1.22
C GLY A 99 9.59 -10.98 0.95
N GLU A 100 10.44 -10.14 1.55
CA GLU A 100 11.90 -10.29 1.50
C GLU A 100 12.37 -11.58 2.18
N VAL A 101 11.95 -11.81 3.43
CA VAL A 101 12.28 -13.04 4.18
C VAL A 101 11.85 -14.29 3.40
N ARG A 102 10.68 -14.25 2.76
CA ARG A 102 10.19 -15.37 1.96
C ARG A 102 11.03 -15.59 0.69
N ASN A 103 11.58 -14.55 0.08
CA ASN A 103 12.51 -14.67 -1.04
C ASN A 103 13.84 -15.26 -0.60
N GLU A 104 14.38 -14.84 0.55
CA GLU A 104 15.60 -15.41 1.14
C GLU A 104 15.43 -16.92 1.41
N GLN A 105 14.31 -17.31 2.03
CA GLN A 105 13.97 -18.73 2.21
C GLN A 105 13.93 -19.50 0.88
N SER A 106 13.36 -18.90 -0.17
CA SER A 106 13.26 -19.54 -1.49
C SER A 106 14.62 -19.66 -2.18
N ARG A 107 15.57 -18.77 -1.85
CA ARG A 107 16.94 -18.79 -2.37
C ARG A 107 17.81 -19.81 -1.62
N ASN A 108 17.66 -19.95 -0.31
CA ASN A 108 18.44 -20.89 0.50
C ASN A 108 18.07 -22.37 0.29
N VAL A 109 16.93 -22.67 -0.34
CA VAL A 109 16.51 -24.04 -0.69
C VAL A 109 17.00 -24.46 -2.09
N ARG A 110 17.57 -23.53 -2.87
CA ARG A 110 18.15 -23.80 -4.20
C ARG A 110 19.66 -23.87 -4.12
#